data_AF-A0A7W0NW82-F1
#
_entry.id   AF-A0A7W0NW82-F1
#
_cell.length_a   1.000
_cell.length_b   1.000
_cell.length_c   1.000
_cell.angle_alpha   90.00
_cell.angle_beta   90.00
_cell.angle_gamma   90.00
#
_symmetry.space_group_name_H-M   'P 1'
#
loop_
_entity.id
_entity.type
_entity.pdbx_description
1 polymer ?
#
loop_
_entity_poly.entity_id
_entity_poly.type
_entity_poly.pdbx_seq_one_letter_code
_entity_poly.pdbx_strand_id
1 'polypeptide(L)'
;MNARRAAFLDRDGVINYDRGYVHRPEQFEFVPGVFEAVRELRRLEFVPVIVTNQSGIGRGIYSASDFDSLTSWMMQRFASEGAAI
;
A
#
# COMPACT_ATOMS: atom_id res chain seq x y z
N MET A 1 20.65 14.69 -14.36
CA MET A 1 19.33 14.18 -13.92
C MET A 1 19.07 14.74 -12.53
N ASN A 2 17.91 15.35 -12.28
CA ASN A 2 17.54 15.76 -10.92
C ASN A 2 17.03 14.54 -10.15
N ALA A 3 17.54 14.34 -8.94
CA ALA A 3 17.05 13.31 -8.05
C ALA A 3 15.63 13.67 -7.58
N ARG A 4 14.70 12.71 -7.66
CA ARG A 4 13.35 12.83 -7.11
C ARG A 4 13.35 12.32 -5.67
N ARG A 5 12.71 13.04 -4.76
CA ARG A 5 12.53 12.57 -3.38
C ARG A 5 11.52 11.43 -3.37
N ALA A 6 11.75 10.42 -2.55
CA ALA A 6 10.84 9.30 -2.37
C ALA A 6 10.48 9.13 -0.89
N ALA A 7 9.24 8.73 -0.64
CA ALA A 7 8.76 8.35 0.68
C ALA A 7 8.46 6.85 0.64
N PHE A 8 9.27 6.06 1.33
CA PHE A 8 9.11 4.61 1.41
C PHE A 8 8.17 4.29 2.57
N LEU A 9 7.10 3.56 2.28
CA LEU A 9 6.03 3.23 3.21
C LEU A 9 5.94 1.72 3.34
N ASP A 10 5.80 1.20 4.56
CA ASP A 10 5.35 -0.18 4.74
C ASP A 10 3.87 -0.30 4.37
N ARG A 11 3.35 -1.51 4.19
CA ARG A 11 1.94 -1.78 3.93
C ARG A 11 1.18 -2.09 5.23
N ASP A 12 1.52 -3.18 5.88
CA ASP A 12 0.81 -3.67 7.07
C ASP A 12 1.29 -2.89 8.31
N GLY A 13 0.35 -2.28 9.03
CA GLY A 13 0.61 -1.37 10.15
C GLY A 13 0.81 0.10 9.76
N VAL A 14 0.91 0.42 8.46
CA VAL A 14 1.10 1.80 7.95
C VAL A 14 0.01 2.20 6.97
N ILE A 15 -0.20 1.43 5.89
CA ILE A 15 -1.28 1.65 4.93
C ILE A 15 -2.59 1.06 5.42
N ASN A 16 -2.53 -0.20 5.86
CA ASN A 16 -3.65 -0.90 6.51
C ASN A 16 -3.27 -1.32 7.92
N TYR A 17 -4.27 -1.64 8.74
CA TYR A 17 -4.00 -2.31 10.00
C TYR A 17 -3.35 -3.68 9.77
N ASP A 18 -2.31 -3.98 10.54
CA ASP A 18 -1.72 -5.31 10.57
C ASP A 18 -2.67 -6.27 11.29
N ARG A 19 -3.24 -7.19 10.51
CA ARG A 19 -4.07 -8.31 10.99
C ARG A 19 -3.43 -9.66 10.64
N GLY A 20 -2.13 -9.67 10.41
CA GLY A 20 -1.37 -10.80 9.88
C GLY A 20 -1.49 -10.90 8.37
N TYR A 21 -1.78 -12.10 7.87
CA TYR A 21 -1.77 -12.43 6.43
C TYR A 21 -2.94 -11.82 5.65
N VAL A 22 -3.04 -10.49 5.58
CA VAL A 22 -4.05 -9.75 4.81
C VAL A 22 -3.78 -9.95 3.32
N HIS A 23 -4.68 -10.68 2.64
CA HIS A 23 -4.57 -11.01 1.22
C HIS A 23 -5.89 -10.87 0.45
N ARG A 24 -6.95 -10.35 1.10
CA ARG A 24 -8.26 -10.11 0.48
C ARG A 24 -8.79 -8.72 0.83
N PRO A 25 -9.51 -8.04 -0.08
CA PRO A 25 -10.06 -6.71 0.17
C PRO A 25 -10.92 -6.60 1.43
N GLU A 26 -11.70 -7.63 1.76
CA GLU A 26 -12.61 -7.62 2.92
C GLU A 26 -11.86 -7.65 4.26
N GLN A 27 -10.56 -8.02 4.24
CA GLN A 27 -9.67 -8.00 5.39
C GLN A 27 -8.86 -6.71 5.48
N PHE A 28 -8.88 -5.90 4.41
CA PHE A 28 -8.03 -4.73 4.25
C PHE A 28 -8.73 -3.48 4.79
N GLU A 29 -8.32 -3.06 5.97
CA GLU A 29 -8.83 -1.84 6.60
C GLU A 29 -7.75 -0.77 6.57
N PHE A 30 -8.00 0.30 5.83
CA PHE A 30 -7.09 1.44 5.71
C PHE A 30 -6.90 2.14 7.07
N VAL A 31 -5.65 2.51 7.37
CA VAL A 31 -5.36 3.35 8.53
C VAL A 31 -5.99 4.74 8.31
N PRO A 32 -6.69 5.31 9.31
CA PRO A 32 -7.27 6.65 9.20
C PRO A 32 -6.22 7.70 8.81
N GLY A 33 -6.54 8.53 7.82
CA GLY A 33 -5.64 9.59 7.34
C GLY A 33 -4.61 9.15 6.30
N VAL A 34 -4.55 7.87 5.92
CA VAL A 34 -3.54 7.38 4.97
C VAL A 34 -3.64 8.05 3.60
N PHE A 35 -4.86 8.28 3.10
CA PHE A 35 -5.08 8.93 1.81
C PHE A 35 -4.66 10.41 1.87
N GLU A 36 -4.99 11.11 2.95
CA GLU A 36 -4.57 12.49 3.24
C GLU A 36 -3.04 12.60 3.24
N ALA A 37 -2.37 11.70 3.96
CA ALA A 37 -0.92 11.68 4.08
C ALA A 37 -0.25 11.48 2.71
N VAL A 38 -0.76 10.57 1.90
CA VAL A 38 -0.22 10.31 0.56
C VAL A 38 -0.48 11.48 -0.40
N ARG A 39 -1.65 12.11 -0.35
CA ARG A 39 -1.90 13.37 -1.08
C ARG A 39 -0.90 14.45 -0.71
N GLU A 40 -0.61 14.58 0.58
CA GLU A 40 0.34 15.56 1.08
C GLU A 40 1.78 15.26 0.62
N LEU A 41 2.21 14.00 0.66
CA LEU A 41 3.50 13.58 0.11
C LEU A 41 3.64 13.97 -1.37
N ARG A 42 2.60 13.71 -2.18
CA ARG A 42 2.59 14.10 -3.59
C ARG A 42 2.63 15.62 -3.78
N ARG A 43 1.89 16.37 -2.96
CA ARG A 43 1.91 17.85 -2.96
C ARG A 43 3.31 18.40 -2.66
N LEU A 44 4.08 17.71 -1.82
CA LEU A 44 5.46 18.01 -1.49
C LEU A 44 6.47 17.43 -2.50
N GLU A 45 6.00 16.94 -3.65
CA GLU A 45 6.79 16.37 -4.75
C GLU A 45 7.59 15.10 -4.37
N PHE A 46 7.16 14.38 -3.33
CA PHE A 46 7.66 13.04 -3.07
C PHE A 46 7.01 12.02 -4.01
N VAL A 47 7.75 10.96 -4.33
CA VAL A 47 7.24 9.73 -4.91
C VAL A 47 6.92 8.76 -3.77
N PRO A 48 5.64 8.49 -3.45
CA PRO A 48 5.30 7.44 -2.49
C PRO A 48 5.65 6.07 -3.09
N VAL A 49 6.30 5.22 -2.31
CA VAL A 49 6.70 3.86 -2.73
C VAL A 49 6.35 2.90 -1.61
N ILE A 50 5.50 1.92 -1.88
CA ILE A 50 5.22 0.86 -0.90
C ILE A 50 6.30 -0.22 -0.98
N VAL A 51 6.86 -0.56 0.16
CA VAL A 51 7.84 -1.65 0.32
C VAL A 51 7.33 -2.55 1.44
N THR A 52 7.04 -3.81 1.14
CA THR A 52 6.39 -4.71 2.10
C THR A 52 6.91 -6.14 2.02
N ASN A 53 7.02 -6.79 3.18
CA ASN A 53 7.38 -8.20 3.30
C ASN A 53 6.13 -9.09 3.35
N GLN A 54 5.95 -9.96 2.34
CA GLN A 54 4.75 -10.79 2.21
C GLN A 54 5.06 -12.27 2.41
N SER A 55 5.49 -12.60 3.65
CA SER A 55 5.94 -13.95 4.02
C SER A 55 4.85 -15.03 3.93
N GLY A 56 3.57 -14.66 3.88
CA GLY A 56 2.47 -15.61 3.70
C GLY A 56 2.53 -16.36 2.37
N ILE A 57 3.15 -15.78 1.34
CA ILE A 57 3.39 -16.43 0.05
C ILE A 57 4.33 -17.63 0.23
N GLY A 58 5.50 -17.41 0.83
CA GLY A 58 6.48 -18.47 1.07
C GLY A 58 5.99 -19.56 2.04
N ARG A 59 4.97 -19.24 2.86
CA ARG A 59 4.33 -20.19 3.78
C ARG A 59 3.11 -20.89 3.19
N GLY A 60 2.71 -20.58 1.95
CA GLY A 60 1.55 -21.20 1.30
C GLY A 60 0.19 -20.78 1.84
N ILE A 61 0.10 -19.62 2.50
CA ILE A 61 -1.15 -19.10 3.09
C ILE A 61 -2.02 -18.42 2.03
N TYR A 62 -1.37 -17.72 1.09
CA TYR A 62 -1.98 -17.14 -0.10
C TYR A 62 -0.95 -17.15 -1.24
N SER A 63 -1.42 -17.01 -2.47
CA SER A 63 -0.57 -17.02 -3.67
C SER A 63 -0.01 -15.63 -4.00
N ALA A 64 1.03 -15.58 -4.84
CA ALA A 64 1.48 -14.30 -5.43
C ALA A 64 0.36 -13.61 -6.23
N SER A 65 -0.52 -14.38 -6.88
CA SER A 65 -1.68 -13.84 -7.60
C SER A 65 -2.70 -13.18 -6.67
N ASP A 66 -2.90 -13.71 -5.46
CA ASP A 66 -3.77 -13.09 -4.46
C ASP A 66 -3.17 -11.75 -3.99
N PHE A 67 -1.85 -11.73 -3.79
CA PHE A 67 -1.13 -10.49 -3.46
C PHE A 67 -1.24 -9.45 -4.58
N ASP A 68 -1.03 -9.83 -5.84
CA ASP A 68 -1.12 -8.92 -6.99
C ASP A 68 -2.54 -8.36 -7.16
N SER A 69 -3.55 -9.21 -6.93
CA SER A 69 -4.97 -8.82 -6.98
C SER A 69 -5.32 -7.81 -5.88
N LEU A 70 -4.90 -8.08 -4.63
CA LEU A 70 -5.09 -7.17 -3.51
C LEU A 70 -4.33 -5.85 -3.74
N THR A 71 -3.10 -5.92 -4.24
CA THR A 71 -2.27 -4.73 -4.51
C THR A 71 -2.92 -3.86 -5.58
N SER A 72 -3.41 -4.47 -6.67
CA SER A 72 -4.14 -3.76 -7.72
C SER A 72 -5.40 -3.07 -7.20
N TRP A 73 -6.17 -3.77 -6.38
CA TRP A 73 -7.34 -3.20 -5.71
C TRP A 73 -6.95 -2.02 -4.80
N MET A 74 -5.91 -2.17 -3.97
CA MET A 74 -5.42 -1.12 -3.09
C MET A 74 -4.98 0.13 -3.87
N MET A 75 -4.23 -0.05 -4.95
CA MET A 75 -3.81 1.04 -5.83
C MET A 75 -5.00 1.77 -6.46
N GLN A 76 -6.04 1.03 -6.88
CA GLN A 76 -7.27 1.64 -7.39
C GLN A 76 -8.00 2.47 -6.32
N ARG A 77 -8.01 2.01 -5.06
CA ARG A 77 -8.55 2.80 -3.94
C ARG A 77 -7.79 4.11 -3.77
N PHE A 78 -6.46 4.07 -3.72
CA PHE A 78 -5.62 5.28 -3.67
C PHE A 78 -5.86 6.22 -4.85
N ALA A 79 -5.95 5.70 -6.07
CA ALA A 79 -6.26 6.50 -7.25
C ALA A 79 -7.64 7.19 -7.15
N SER A 80 -8.67 6.47 -6.67
CA SER A 80 -10.03 7.02 -6.52
C SER A 80 -10.12 8.13 -5.47
N GLU A 81 -9.23 8.12 -4.48
CA GLU A 81 -9.12 9.16 -3.44
C GLU A 81 -8.20 10.32 -3.85
N GLY A 82 -7.74 10.37 -5.11
CA GLY A 82 -6.78 11.38 -5.58
C GLY A 82 -5.38 11.24 -4.97
N ALA A 83 -5.09 10.08 -4.39
CA ALA A 83 -3.91 9.77 -3.59
C ALA A 83 -3.05 8.68 -4.26
N ALA A 84 -2.97 8.66 -5.60
CA ALA A 84 -2.32 7.56 -6.33
C ALA A 84 -0.91 7.23 -5.79
N ILE A 85 -0.58 5.95 -5.77
CA ILE A 85 0.74 5.42 -5.42
C ILE A 85 1.20 4.56 -6.58
#